data_AF-A0A2P2LP65-F1
#
_entry.id   AF-A0A2P2LP65-F1
#
_cell.length_a   1.000
_cell.length_b   1.000
_cell.length_c   1.000
_cell.angle_alpha   90.00
_cell.angle_beta   90.00
_cell.angle_gamma   90.00
#
_symmetry.space_group_name_H-M   'P 1'
#
loop_
_entity.id
_entity.type
_entity.pdbx_description
1 polymer ?
#
loop_
_entity_poly.entity_id
_entity_poly.type
_entity_poly.pdbx_seq_one_letter_code
_entity_poly.pdbx_strand_id
1 'polypeptide(L)'
;MVDSGSGRWLSVLACFLLFLKTDGLYVPITYVKNAVAKGAVCLDGSAPAYHLDKGFSTGINSWLVQFEGGGWCNNLTTCLARKKNHLGSSKQMAKLLAFSGIMSNRRRFNPDFYNWNRVKIRYCDGSSFTGDVHAVNPATKLHFRGARIWLAVVEDLMAKGMRHAENALLSGCSAGGLASILHCDSFRALLPMGTKVKCLSDAGYFINTKDLSGSPHIQSYFNEVVTLHGSAKNLPLSCTSRLKPALCFFPQYVVAQIRTPLFVLNSAYDSWQVSTMLVRFKNLDMHMFLPLLDNKKSCFILPTVGIMRKIFIAW
;
A
#
# COMPACT_ATOMS: atom_id res chain seq x y z
N MET A 1 21.86 -43.00 -39.87
CA MET A 1 20.55 -42.31 -39.74
C MET A 1 20.56 -41.61 -38.39
N VAL A 2 20.87 -40.31 -38.41
CA VAL A 2 20.89 -39.48 -37.19
C VAL A 2 19.46 -39.08 -36.88
N ASP A 3 19.05 -39.37 -35.65
CA ASP A 3 17.72 -39.17 -35.10
C ASP A 3 17.26 -37.70 -35.25
N SER A 4 16.23 -37.49 -36.07
CA SER A 4 15.59 -36.21 -36.34
C SER A 4 14.61 -35.75 -35.24
N GLY A 5 14.57 -36.43 -34.09
CA GLY A 5 13.62 -36.16 -33.00
C GLY A 5 13.94 -34.94 -32.12
N SER A 6 15.19 -34.48 -32.04
CA SER A 6 15.62 -33.49 -31.05
C SER A 6 15.22 -32.03 -31.38
N GLY A 7 15.16 -31.67 -32.66
CA GLY A 7 14.84 -30.29 -33.09
C GLY A 7 13.37 -29.87 -32.88
N ARG A 8 12.46 -30.85 -32.77
CA ARG A 8 11.01 -30.59 -32.65
C ARG A 8 10.60 -30.19 -31.23
N TRP A 9 11.27 -30.73 -30.21
CA TRP A 9 11.00 -30.39 -28.80
C TRP A 9 11.58 -29.02 -28.39
N LEU A 10 12.75 -28.66 -28.91
CA LEU A 10 13.35 -27.33 -28.71
C LEU A 10 12.53 -26.20 -29.34
N SER A 11 11.90 -26.46 -30.49
CA SER A 11 11.02 -25.51 -31.18
C SER A 11 9.70 -25.27 -30.44
N VAL A 12 9.16 -26.30 -29.77
CA VAL A 12 7.93 -26.21 -28.96
C VAL A 12 8.18 -25.47 -27.64
N LEU A 13 9.34 -25.69 -26.99
CA LEU A 13 9.76 -24.94 -25.80
C LEU A 13 10.04 -23.46 -26.10
N ALA A 14 10.68 -23.17 -27.23
CA ALA A 14 10.89 -21.79 -27.70
C ALA A 14 9.56 -21.08 -28.03
N CYS A 15 8.58 -21.79 -28.61
CA CYS A 15 7.24 -21.26 -28.84
C CYS A 15 6.47 -21.03 -27.52
N PHE A 16 6.58 -21.91 -26.53
CA PHE A 16 5.93 -21.70 -25.22
C PHE A 16 6.51 -20.51 -24.44
N LEU A 17 7.82 -20.24 -24.59
CA LEU A 17 8.46 -19.07 -23.99
C LEU A 17 8.11 -17.75 -24.71
N LEU A 18 7.70 -17.81 -25.99
CA LEU A 18 7.22 -16.64 -26.76
C LEU A 18 5.75 -16.27 -26.48
N PHE A 19 4.98 -17.11 -25.77
CA PHE A 19 3.58 -16.84 -25.42
C PHE A 19 3.31 -16.41 -23.98
N LEU A 20 4.35 -16.28 -23.14
CA LEU A 20 4.22 -15.52 -21.90
C LEU A 20 4.31 -14.01 -22.20
N LYS A 21 3.34 -13.49 -22.97
CA LYS A 21 3.06 -12.06 -22.95
C LYS A 21 2.72 -11.70 -21.52
N THR A 22 3.60 -10.94 -20.88
CA THR A 22 3.30 -10.31 -19.61
C THR A 22 2.15 -9.33 -19.86
N ASP A 23 0.92 -9.79 -19.59
CA ASP A 23 -0.33 -9.04 -19.78
C ASP A 23 -0.52 -7.95 -18.71
N GLY A 24 0.53 -7.17 -18.45
CA GLY A 24 0.50 -6.00 -17.57
C GLY A 24 0.26 -4.73 -18.37
N LEU A 25 -0.75 -3.95 -17.98
CA LEU A 25 -0.86 -2.59 -18.48
C LEU A 25 0.24 -1.74 -17.82
N TYR A 26 1.22 -1.28 -18.60
CA TYR A 26 2.27 -0.40 -18.10
C TYR A 26 1.77 1.04 -18.03
N VAL A 27 1.63 1.57 -16.82
CA VAL A 27 1.09 2.90 -16.57
C VAL A 27 2.25 3.86 -16.25
N PRO A 28 2.34 5.04 -16.89
CA PRO A 28 3.40 6.00 -16.64
C PRO A 28 3.25 6.70 -15.27
N ILE A 29 4.40 7.07 -14.71
CA ILE A 29 4.46 7.83 -13.46
C ILE A 29 4.04 9.30 -13.68
N THR A 30 3.33 9.85 -12.71
CA THR A 30 2.98 11.26 -12.60
C THR A 30 3.60 11.82 -11.34
N TYR A 31 4.38 12.89 -11.46
CA TYR A 31 4.97 13.60 -10.32
C TYR A 31 4.10 14.81 -9.94
N VAL A 32 3.75 14.92 -8.66
CA VAL A 32 2.96 16.06 -8.14
C VAL A 32 3.92 17.21 -7.81
N LYS A 33 4.50 17.84 -8.83
CA LYS A 33 5.56 18.85 -8.65
C LYS A 33 5.14 20.02 -7.74
N ASN A 34 3.89 20.46 -7.84
CA ASN A 34 3.35 21.55 -7.02
C ASN A 34 3.27 21.21 -5.52
N ALA A 35 3.34 19.92 -5.15
CA ALA A 35 3.37 19.48 -3.76
C ALA A 35 4.63 19.94 -3.02
N VAL A 36 5.75 20.12 -3.74
CA VAL A 36 7.03 20.55 -3.14
C VAL A 36 6.89 21.92 -2.47
N ALA A 37 6.23 22.88 -3.14
CA ALA A 37 5.96 24.20 -2.59
C ALA A 37 5.08 24.18 -1.33
N LYS A 38 4.27 23.11 -1.16
CA LYS A 38 3.43 22.86 0.03
C LYS A 38 4.17 22.07 1.12
N GLY A 39 5.45 21.75 0.90
CA GLY A 39 6.26 20.92 1.79
C GLY A 39 5.83 19.44 1.83
N ALA A 40 5.06 18.99 0.85
CA ALA A 40 4.67 17.60 0.65
C ALA A 40 5.73 16.93 -0.24
N VAL A 41 6.70 16.28 0.39
CA VAL A 41 7.88 15.70 -0.26
C VAL A 41 8.24 14.34 0.35
N CYS A 42 8.83 13.46 -0.47
CA CYS A 42 9.38 12.17 -0.05
C CYS A 42 10.51 12.35 0.98
N LEU A 43 10.99 11.24 1.57
CA LEU A 43 12.10 11.26 2.55
C LEU A 43 13.34 12.03 2.06
N ASP A 44 13.62 12.02 0.75
CA ASP A 44 14.74 12.72 0.12
C ASP A 44 14.47 14.18 -0.30
N GLY A 45 13.24 14.67 -0.12
CA GLY A 45 12.81 16.00 -0.57
C GLY A 45 12.26 16.05 -2.00
N SER A 46 12.21 14.93 -2.73
CA SER A 46 11.58 14.87 -4.06
C SER A 46 10.05 14.97 -4.01
N ALA A 47 9.44 15.40 -5.10
CA ALA A 47 7.98 15.44 -5.23
C ALA A 47 7.38 14.02 -5.12
N PRO A 48 6.23 13.84 -4.47
CA PRO A 48 5.53 12.57 -4.48
C PRO A 48 5.02 12.22 -5.88
N ALA A 49 4.72 10.94 -6.08
CA ALA A 49 4.31 10.43 -7.38
C ALA A 49 3.23 9.37 -7.26
N TYR A 50 2.49 9.18 -8.34
CA TYR A 50 1.52 8.11 -8.50
C TYR A 50 1.45 7.68 -9.97
N HIS A 51 0.81 6.54 -10.25
CA HIS A 51 0.45 6.10 -11.59
C HIS A 51 -1.06 6.17 -11.74
N LEU A 52 -1.56 6.69 -12.86
CA LEU A 52 -2.99 6.81 -13.13
C LEU A 52 -3.32 6.24 -14.50
N ASP A 53 -4.22 5.27 -14.49
CA ASP A 53 -4.89 4.74 -15.67
C ASP A 53 -6.35 5.22 -15.66
N LYS A 54 -6.78 5.91 -16.72
CA LYS A 54 -8.07 6.60 -16.75
C LYS A 54 -9.21 5.60 -16.94
N GLY A 55 -10.32 5.88 -16.25
CA GLY A 55 -11.55 5.14 -16.42
C GLY A 55 -12.18 5.36 -17.80
N PHE A 56 -13.08 4.47 -18.17
CA PHE A 56 -13.79 4.52 -19.45
C PHE A 56 -15.23 4.01 -19.29
N SER A 57 -16.09 4.34 -20.27
CA SER A 57 -17.51 3.95 -20.27
C SER A 57 -18.18 4.36 -18.95
N THR A 58 -18.93 3.46 -18.31
CA THR A 58 -19.63 3.69 -17.04
C THR A 58 -18.70 3.92 -15.83
N GLY A 59 -17.40 3.68 -15.96
CA GLY A 59 -16.43 3.81 -14.87
C GLY A 59 -15.73 5.16 -14.79
N ILE A 60 -16.03 6.13 -15.66
CA ILE A 60 -15.33 7.44 -15.71
C ILE A 60 -15.46 8.26 -14.42
N ASN A 61 -16.55 8.10 -13.66
CA ASN A 61 -16.79 8.75 -12.37
C ASN A 61 -16.51 7.82 -11.18
N SER A 62 -15.89 6.66 -11.41
CA SER A 62 -15.55 5.73 -10.34
C SER A 62 -14.03 5.63 -10.18
N TRP A 63 -13.55 5.54 -8.94
CA TRP A 63 -12.13 5.70 -8.59
C TRP A 63 -11.64 4.58 -7.68
N LEU A 64 -10.58 3.89 -8.08
CA LEU A 64 -9.80 2.97 -7.24
C LEU A 64 -8.46 3.64 -6.93
N VAL A 65 -8.27 4.04 -5.68
CA VAL A 65 -7.05 4.68 -5.20
C VAL A 65 -6.31 3.70 -4.30
N GLN A 66 -5.17 3.19 -4.76
CA GLN A 66 -4.42 2.16 -4.05
C GLN A 66 -3.06 2.69 -3.56
N PHE A 67 -2.77 2.53 -2.27
CA PHE A 67 -1.45 2.76 -1.72
C PHE A 67 -0.48 1.62 -2.06
N GLU A 68 0.74 1.96 -2.47
CA GLU A 68 1.88 1.04 -2.49
C GLU A 68 2.28 0.65 -1.06
N GLY A 69 2.76 -0.59 -0.88
CA GLY A 69 3.31 -1.08 0.38
C GLY A 69 4.82 -0.92 0.46
N GLY A 70 5.45 -1.52 1.47
CA GLY A 70 6.92 -1.52 1.60
C GLY A 70 7.43 -1.31 3.02
N GLY A 71 6.70 -1.75 4.05
CA GLY A 71 7.09 -1.64 5.46
C GLY A 71 7.35 -0.20 5.94
N TRP A 72 8.10 -0.03 7.04
CA TRP A 72 8.38 1.27 7.64
C TRP A 72 9.86 1.49 7.92
N CYS A 73 10.23 2.73 8.20
CA CYS A 73 11.52 3.04 8.82
C CYS A 73 11.27 3.70 10.18
N ASN A 74 11.91 3.16 11.20
CA ASN A 74 11.67 3.46 12.62
C ASN A 74 12.83 4.23 13.28
N ASN A 75 13.95 4.42 12.58
CA ASN A 75 15.06 5.23 13.06
C ASN A 75 15.77 5.96 11.91
N LEU A 76 16.65 6.91 12.23
CA LEU A 76 17.35 7.72 11.22
C LEU A 76 18.17 6.86 10.25
N THR A 77 18.81 5.80 10.73
CA THR A 77 19.62 4.90 9.90
C THR A 77 18.76 4.16 8.87
N THR A 78 17.66 3.57 9.29
CA THR A 78 16.75 2.84 8.38
C THR A 78 16.04 3.79 7.41
N CYS A 79 15.70 5.00 7.84
CA CYS A 79 15.11 6.01 6.95
C CYS A 79 16.14 6.58 5.96
N LEU A 80 17.39 6.78 6.37
CA LEU A 80 18.49 7.18 5.47
C LEU A 80 18.76 6.12 4.40
N ALA A 81 18.67 4.84 4.75
CA ALA A 81 18.80 3.77 3.76
C ALA A 81 17.67 3.83 2.71
N ARG A 82 16.42 4.07 3.14
CA ARG A 82 15.27 4.24 2.23
C ARG A 82 15.37 5.48 1.34
N LYS A 83 15.92 6.57 1.85
CA LYS A 83 16.15 7.82 1.08
C LYS A 83 16.90 7.56 -0.24
N LYS A 84 17.70 6.50 -0.31
CA LYS A 84 18.51 6.12 -1.48
C LYS A 84 17.79 5.18 -2.48
N ASN A 85 16.54 4.81 -2.23
CA ASN A 85 15.78 3.89 -3.10
C ASN A 85 14.34 4.38 -3.34
N HIS A 86 13.55 3.58 -4.07
CA HIS A 86 12.18 3.95 -4.47
C HIS A 86 11.21 4.16 -3.30
N LEU A 87 11.50 3.63 -2.11
CA LEU A 87 10.69 3.78 -0.89
C LEU A 87 10.98 5.06 -0.11
N GLY A 88 11.92 5.88 -0.57
CA GLY A 88 12.23 7.19 0.03
C GLY A 88 12.50 8.30 -0.98
N SER A 89 12.54 7.99 -2.28
CA SER A 89 12.79 8.97 -3.34
C SER A 89 12.02 8.62 -4.61
N SER A 90 11.24 9.58 -5.12
CA SER A 90 10.55 9.40 -6.40
C SER A 90 11.48 9.45 -7.61
N LYS A 91 12.72 9.92 -7.42
CA LYS A 91 13.78 9.86 -8.44
C LYS A 91 14.26 8.43 -8.70
N GLN A 92 14.03 7.53 -7.75
CA GLN A 92 14.41 6.11 -7.82
C GLN A 92 13.22 5.20 -8.19
N MET A 93 12.05 5.78 -8.47
CA MET A 93 10.87 5.02 -8.85
C MET A 93 10.90 4.63 -10.33
N ALA A 94 10.44 3.42 -10.63
CA ALA A 94 10.21 3.00 -12.01
C ALA A 94 9.24 3.95 -12.72
N LYS A 95 9.61 4.40 -13.92
CA LYS A 95 8.81 5.32 -14.74
C LYS A 95 7.52 4.67 -15.27
N LEU A 96 7.54 3.35 -15.41
CA LEU A 96 6.40 2.53 -15.80
C LEU A 96 6.13 1.52 -14.70
N LEU A 97 4.85 1.35 -14.34
CA LEU A 97 4.42 0.33 -13.38
C LEU A 97 3.37 -0.56 -14.03
N ALA A 98 3.57 -1.87 -13.96
CA ALA A 98 2.60 -2.83 -14.47
C ALA A 98 1.41 -2.94 -13.52
N PHE A 99 0.23 -2.61 -14.01
CA PHE A 99 -1.03 -2.78 -13.29
C PHE A 99 -1.58 -4.20 -13.49
N SER A 100 -1.89 -4.87 -12.39
CA SER A 100 -2.37 -6.27 -12.35
C SER A 100 -3.38 -6.49 -11.21
N GLY A 101 -4.03 -7.66 -11.17
CA GLY A 101 -5.06 -7.98 -10.17
C GLY A 101 -6.18 -6.95 -10.16
N ILE A 102 -6.53 -6.42 -8.98
CA ILE A 102 -7.54 -5.34 -8.80
C ILE A 102 -7.21 -4.05 -9.57
N MET A 103 -5.97 -3.86 -10.01
CA MET A 103 -5.55 -2.72 -10.84
C MET A 103 -5.58 -3.03 -12.35
N SER A 104 -5.88 -4.25 -12.77
CA SER A 104 -5.93 -4.59 -14.20
C SER A 104 -7.08 -3.87 -14.90
N ASN A 105 -6.87 -3.47 -16.16
CA ASN A 105 -7.92 -2.95 -17.05
C ASN A 105 -8.66 -4.06 -17.80
N ARG A 106 -8.36 -5.34 -17.53
CA ARG A 106 -9.02 -6.48 -18.17
C ARG A 106 -10.06 -7.06 -17.23
N ARG A 107 -11.31 -7.10 -17.69
CA ARG A 107 -12.46 -7.63 -16.94
C ARG A 107 -12.24 -9.07 -16.43
N ARG A 108 -11.47 -9.90 -17.14
CA ARG A 108 -11.12 -11.26 -16.69
C ARG A 108 -10.36 -11.28 -15.35
N PHE A 109 -9.49 -10.30 -15.12
CA PHE A 109 -8.65 -10.21 -13.91
C PHE A 109 -9.23 -9.25 -12.87
N ASN A 110 -10.02 -8.28 -13.32
CA ASN A 110 -10.64 -7.24 -12.49
C ASN A 110 -12.11 -7.05 -12.87
N PRO A 111 -13.00 -8.00 -12.58
CA PRO A 111 -14.36 -7.98 -13.11
C PRO A 111 -15.18 -6.75 -12.69
N ASP A 112 -14.82 -6.14 -11.56
CA ASP A 112 -15.62 -5.11 -10.90
C ASP A 112 -15.06 -3.69 -11.12
N PHE A 113 -13.74 -3.53 -11.27
CA PHE A 113 -13.09 -2.20 -11.34
C PHE A 113 -12.26 -1.97 -12.63
N TYR A 114 -12.34 -2.88 -13.61
CA TYR A 114 -11.52 -2.81 -14.84
C TYR A 114 -11.76 -1.57 -15.71
N ASN A 115 -12.86 -0.85 -15.52
CA ASN A 115 -13.19 0.37 -16.25
C ASN A 115 -13.18 1.64 -15.39
N TRP A 116 -12.84 1.54 -14.09
CA TRP A 116 -12.70 2.68 -13.18
C TRP A 116 -11.43 3.49 -13.48
N ASN A 117 -11.32 4.70 -12.94
CA ASN A 117 -10.01 5.35 -12.80
C ASN A 117 -9.19 4.58 -11.77
N ARG A 118 -7.99 4.12 -12.13
CA ARG A 118 -7.14 3.30 -11.27
C ARG A 118 -5.86 4.06 -10.95
N VAL A 119 -5.63 4.31 -9.67
CA VAL A 119 -4.48 5.08 -9.18
C VAL A 119 -3.63 4.22 -8.26
N LYS A 120 -2.32 4.18 -8.50
CA LYS A 120 -1.34 3.62 -7.56
C LYS A 120 -0.50 4.75 -6.99
N ILE A 121 -0.75 5.13 -5.74
CA ILE A 121 0.05 6.12 -5.01
C ILE A 121 1.38 5.46 -4.64
N ARG A 122 2.50 6.06 -5.05
CA ARG A 122 3.83 5.53 -4.76
C ARG A 122 4.25 5.88 -3.34
N TYR A 123 4.80 4.90 -2.63
CA TYR A 123 5.12 4.99 -1.22
C TYR A 123 6.54 5.50 -1.04
N CYS A 124 6.70 6.67 -0.41
CA CYS A 124 8.02 7.29 -0.24
C CYS A 124 8.21 8.03 1.10
N ASP A 125 7.29 7.88 2.06
CA ASP A 125 7.34 8.56 3.35
C ASP A 125 7.82 7.66 4.50
N GLY A 126 7.61 6.35 4.40
CA GLY A 126 8.07 5.39 5.42
C GLY A 126 7.19 5.27 6.67
N SER A 127 5.99 5.84 6.68
CA SER A 127 5.07 5.90 7.84
C SER A 127 3.60 5.63 7.52
N SER A 128 3.30 4.88 6.46
CA SER A 128 1.90 4.69 5.99
C SER A 128 1.16 6.03 5.78
N PHE A 129 1.86 7.03 5.25
CA PHE A 129 1.32 8.36 4.98
C PHE A 129 0.80 9.11 6.23
N THR A 130 1.33 8.83 7.42
CA THR A 130 0.87 9.47 8.67
C THR A 130 1.82 10.55 9.18
N GLY A 131 3.08 10.51 8.78
CA GLY A 131 4.10 11.42 9.30
C GLY A 131 3.91 12.87 8.88
N ASP A 132 4.20 13.82 9.78
CA ASP A 132 4.28 15.24 9.47
C ASP A 132 5.11 16.00 10.52
N VAL A 133 6.43 15.98 10.34
CA VAL A 133 7.38 16.78 11.13
C VAL A 133 7.68 18.06 10.38
N HIS A 134 7.54 19.24 11.00
CA HIS A 134 7.83 20.52 10.33
C HIS A 134 9.32 20.68 10.00
N ALA A 135 10.20 20.43 10.97
CA ALA A 135 11.64 20.54 10.78
C ALA A 135 12.17 19.49 9.78
N VAL A 136 13.19 19.87 9.01
CA VAL A 136 14.01 18.91 8.24
C VAL A 136 15.14 18.48 9.15
N ASN A 137 15.46 17.18 9.19
CA ASN A 137 16.57 16.73 10.04
C ASN A 137 17.88 17.35 9.53
N PRO A 138 18.62 18.12 10.36
CA PRO A 138 19.73 18.95 9.88
C PRO A 138 20.92 18.12 9.39
N ALA A 139 21.18 16.97 10.00
CA ALA A 139 22.31 16.09 9.66
C ALA A 139 22.00 15.20 8.44
N THR A 140 20.82 14.60 8.42
CA THR A 140 20.46 13.58 7.41
C THR A 140 19.69 14.15 6.22
N LYS A 141 19.18 15.38 6.35
CA LYS A 141 18.25 16.02 5.42
C LYS A 141 17.04 15.13 5.10
N LEU A 142 16.54 14.42 6.10
CA LEU A 142 15.32 13.61 5.99
C LEU A 142 14.07 14.48 6.18
N HIS A 143 13.04 14.18 5.40
CA HIS A 143 11.74 14.82 5.45
C HIS A 143 10.65 13.80 5.81
N PHE A 144 9.96 13.99 6.94
CA PHE A 144 8.86 13.10 7.36
C PHE A 144 7.50 13.74 7.06
N ARG A 145 6.98 13.55 5.84
CA ARG A 145 5.83 14.32 5.29
C ARG A 145 4.68 13.47 4.74
N GLY A 146 4.55 12.23 5.20
CA GLY A 146 3.54 11.28 4.72
C GLY A 146 2.13 11.84 4.61
N ALA A 147 1.63 12.53 5.65
CA ALA A 147 0.27 13.09 5.63
C ALA A 147 0.13 14.24 4.62
N ARG A 148 1.18 15.05 4.44
CA ARG A 148 1.18 16.11 3.42
C ARG A 148 1.20 15.53 2.01
N ILE A 149 1.97 14.46 1.79
CA ILE A 149 2.00 13.73 0.53
C ILE A 149 0.59 13.22 0.20
N TRP A 150 -0.07 12.57 1.17
CA TRP A 150 -1.43 12.07 0.99
C TRP A 150 -2.39 13.16 0.53
N LEU A 151 -2.46 14.28 1.25
CA LEU A 151 -3.34 15.39 0.92
C LEU A 151 -3.02 15.99 -0.46
N ALA A 152 -1.75 16.21 -0.77
CA ALA A 152 -1.34 16.80 -2.04
C ALA A 152 -1.65 15.88 -3.24
N VAL A 153 -1.53 14.56 -3.07
CA VAL A 153 -1.91 13.59 -4.11
C VAL A 153 -3.43 13.59 -4.30
N VAL A 154 -4.23 13.55 -3.21
CA VAL A 154 -5.69 13.61 -3.31
C VAL A 154 -6.14 14.89 -4.01
N GLU A 155 -5.59 16.04 -3.64
CA GLU A 155 -5.90 17.33 -4.27
C GLU A 155 -5.62 17.32 -5.78
N ASP A 156 -4.47 16.77 -6.19
CA ASP A 156 -4.11 16.65 -7.59
C ASP A 156 -5.02 15.67 -8.37
N LEU A 157 -5.51 14.61 -7.72
CA LEU A 157 -6.52 13.71 -8.29
C LEU A 157 -7.91 14.39 -8.38
N MET A 158 -8.28 15.21 -7.40
CA MET A 158 -9.50 16.01 -7.42
C MET A 158 -9.50 16.96 -8.62
N ALA A 159 -8.36 17.59 -8.91
CA ALA A 159 -8.16 18.42 -10.09
C ALA A 159 -8.31 17.63 -11.41
N LYS A 160 -7.99 16.33 -11.40
CA LYS A 160 -8.09 15.42 -12.57
C LYS A 160 -9.45 14.74 -12.74
N GLY A 161 -10.44 15.08 -11.93
CA GLY A 161 -11.82 14.62 -12.10
C GLY A 161 -12.39 13.88 -10.89
N MET A 162 -11.58 13.54 -9.89
CA MET A 162 -12.07 12.82 -8.69
C MET A 162 -13.08 13.65 -7.89
N ARG A 163 -13.12 14.98 -8.09
CA ARG A 163 -14.17 15.85 -7.55
C ARG A 163 -15.59 15.53 -8.04
N HIS A 164 -15.71 14.74 -9.11
CA HIS A 164 -16.99 14.27 -9.67
C HIS A 164 -17.22 12.78 -9.38
N ALA A 165 -16.48 12.19 -8.43
CA ALA A 165 -16.59 10.78 -8.14
C ALA A 165 -17.98 10.41 -7.61
N GLU A 166 -18.61 9.43 -8.24
CA GLU A 166 -19.83 8.77 -7.74
C GLU A 166 -19.45 7.64 -6.78
N ASN A 167 -18.41 6.88 -7.12
CA ASN A 167 -17.88 5.78 -6.33
C ASN A 167 -16.37 5.94 -6.12
N ALA A 168 -15.90 5.67 -4.91
CA ALA A 168 -14.48 5.65 -4.62
C ALA A 168 -14.12 4.49 -3.68
N LEU A 169 -13.08 3.74 -4.05
CA LEU A 169 -12.49 2.68 -3.26
C LEU A 169 -11.06 3.08 -2.87
N LEU A 170 -10.83 3.31 -1.57
CA LEU A 170 -9.47 3.40 -1.04
C LEU A 170 -8.95 2.01 -0.78
N SER A 171 -7.76 1.69 -1.25
CA SER A 171 -7.13 0.40 -0.99
C SER A 171 -5.64 0.55 -0.75
N GLY A 172 -4.99 -0.53 -0.36
CA GLY A 172 -3.55 -0.63 -0.33
C GLY A 172 -3.14 -2.01 0.13
N CYS A 173 -1.85 -2.31 -0.01
CA CYS A 173 -1.29 -3.55 0.48
C CYS A 173 -0.20 -3.32 1.54
N SER A 174 -0.12 -4.16 2.57
CA SER A 174 0.94 -4.16 3.58
C SER A 174 0.95 -2.80 4.31
N ALA A 175 2.05 -2.05 4.28
CA ALA A 175 2.07 -0.68 4.79
C ALA A 175 1.02 0.24 4.13
N GLY A 176 0.69 0.01 2.86
CA GLY A 176 -0.40 0.69 2.17
C GLY A 176 -1.79 0.17 2.60
N GLY A 177 -1.89 -1.10 2.99
CA GLY A 177 -3.12 -1.66 3.57
C GLY A 177 -3.41 -1.01 4.91
N LEU A 178 -2.39 -0.89 5.77
CA LEU A 178 -2.50 -0.11 7.00
C LEU A 178 -2.87 1.35 6.73
N ALA A 179 -2.25 1.99 5.73
CA ALA A 179 -2.61 3.35 5.32
C ALA A 179 -4.10 3.46 4.92
N SER A 180 -4.64 2.45 4.21
CA SER A 180 -6.06 2.44 3.84
C SER A 180 -7.00 2.37 5.05
N ILE A 181 -6.58 1.73 6.15
CA ILE A 181 -7.32 1.71 7.42
C ILE A 181 -7.24 3.10 8.07
N LEU A 182 -6.03 3.61 8.27
CA LEU A 182 -5.78 4.84 9.01
C LEU A 182 -6.37 6.09 8.33
N HIS A 183 -6.44 6.09 6.99
CA HIS A 183 -6.98 7.20 6.19
C HIS A 183 -8.39 6.95 5.65
N CYS A 184 -9.09 5.89 6.07
CA CYS A 184 -10.38 5.53 5.49
C CYS A 184 -11.43 6.65 5.65
N ASP A 185 -11.65 7.11 6.89
CA ASP A 185 -12.63 8.17 7.17
C ASP A 185 -12.16 9.54 6.66
N SER A 186 -10.85 9.82 6.66
CA SER A 186 -10.32 11.05 6.11
C SER A 186 -10.50 11.10 4.59
N PHE A 187 -10.33 9.98 3.89
CA PHE A 187 -10.62 9.88 2.45
C PHE A 187 -12.09 10.13 2.14
N ARG A 188 -13.01 9.56 2.93
CA ARG A 188 -14.44 9.86 2.80
C ARG A 188 -14.75 11.34 2.99
N ALA A 189 -14.08 11.99 3.95
CA ALA A 189 -14.26 13.41 4.24
C ALA A 189 -13.67 14.34 3.16
N LEU A 190 -12.67 13.88 2.40
CA LEU A 190 -12.06 14.65 1.30
C LEU A 190 -12.89 14.62 0.00
N LEU A 191 -13.86 13.71 -0.10
CA LEU A 191 -14.70 13.52 -1.28
C LEU A 191 -16.07 14.23 -1.14
N PRO A 192 -16.75 14.51 -2.26
CA PRO A 192 -18.10 15.07 -2.24
C PRO A 192 -19.05 14.31 -1.32
N MET A 193 -20.03 15.02 -0.74
CA MET A 193 -21.00 14.40 0.17
C MET A 193 -21.80 13.26 -0.48
N GLY A 194 -22.07 13.32 -1.79
CA GLY A 194 -22.79 12.28 -2.52
C GLY A 194 -21.95 11.06 -2.92
N THR A 195 -20.63 11.10 -2.79
CA THR A 195 -19.77 9.98 -3.21
C THR A 195 -19.91 8.79 -2.28
N LYS A 196 -20.14 7.61 -2.86
CA LYS A 196 -20.11 6.33 -2.14
C LYS A 196 -18.66 5.92 -1.95
N VAL A 197 -18.21 5.82 -0.71
CA VAL A 197 -16.82 5.48 -0.37
C VAL A 197 -16.77 4.18 0.39
N LYS A 198 -15.84 3.31 -0.02
CA LYS A 198 -15.47 2.09 0.71
C LYS A 198 -13.95 2.02 0.82
N CYS A 199 -13.46 1.24 1.77
CA CYS A 199 -12.04 0.99 1.96
C CYS A 199 -11.74 -0.51 1.94
N LEU A 200 -10.57 -0.88 1.44
CA LEU A 200 -10.07 -2.25 1.36
C LEU A 200 -8.62 -2.29 1.82
N SER A 201 -8.40 -2.87 2.99
CA SER A 201 -7.06 -3.17 3.48
C SER A 201 -6.65 -4.59 3.11
N ASP A 202 -5.66 -4.73 2.24
CA ASP A 202 -4.99 -6.00 1.94
C ASP A 202 -3.71 -6.12 2.79
N ALA A 203 -3.61 -7.19 3.58
CA ALA A 203 -2.45 -7.51 4.43
C ALA A 203 -1.98 -6.34 5.32
N GLY A 204 -2.92 -5.47 5.70
CA GLY A 204 -2.66 -4.27 6.49
C GLY A 204 -3.02 -4.42 7.97
N TYR A 205 -3.58 -5.56 8.39
CA TYR A 205 -4.05 -5.79 9.75
C TYR A 205 -2.95 -6.42 10.62
N PHE A 206 -2.07 -5.59 11.17
CA PHE A 206 -1.03 -6.01 12.10
C PHE A 206 -1.57 -6.03 13.54
N ILE A 207 -1.18 -7.05 14.30
CA ILE A 207 -1.67 -7.22 15.68
C ILE A 207 -0.59 -6.86 16.70
N ASN A 208 -1.00 -6.17 17.76
CA ASN A 208 -0.18 -5.89 18.92
C ASN A 208 -0.22 -7.10 19.85
N THR A 209 0.78 -7.97 19.67
CA THR A 209 1.00 -9.15 20.51
C THR A 209 2.48 -9.24 20.87
N LYS A 210 2.76 -9.95 21.96
CA LYS A 210 4.14 -10.29 22.35
C LYS A 210 4.70 -11.32 21.38
N ASP A 211 5.99 -11.26 21.13
CA ASP A 211 6.69 -12.31 20.40
C ASP A 211 6.83 -13.58 21.25
N LEU A 212 7.46 -14.63 20.69
CA LEU A 212 7.65 -15.89 21.41
C LEU A 212 8.47 -15.72 22.71
N SER A 213 9.34 -14.72 22.80
CA SER A 213 10.13 -14.41 24.02
C SER A 213 9.33 -13.65 25.09
N GLY A 214 8.08 -13.27 24.82
CA GLY A 214 7.27 -12.43 25.69
C GLY A 214 7.52 -10.93 25.53
N SER A 215 8.33 -10.52 24.54
CA SER A 215 8.71 -9.13 24.29
C SER A 215 7.71 -8.42 23.37
N PRO A 216 7.29 -7.17 23.67
CA PRO A 216 6.36 -6.41 22.83
C PRO A 216 7.07 -5.73 21.64
N HIS A 217 7.84 -6.47 20.86
CA HIS A 217 8.74 -5.91 19.85
C HIS A 217 8.03 -5.11 18.75
N ILE A 218 6.89 -5.58 18.25
CA ILE A 218 6.13 -4.83 17.22
C ILE A 218 5.60 -3.52 17.83
N GLN A 219 5.18 -3.54 19.08
CA GLN A 219 4.73 -2.33 19.78
C GLN A 219 5.86 -1.30 19.89
N SER A 220 7.07 -1.73 20.27
CA SER A 220 8.24 -0.85 20.32
C SER A 220 8.58 -0.31 18.93
N TYR A 221 8.56 -1.16 17.91
CA TYR A 221 8.82 -0.76 16.53
C TYR A 221 7.82 0.29 16.01
N PHE A 222 6.51 0.09 16.22
CA PHE A 222 5.50 1.09 15.84
C PHE A 222 5.55 2.35 16.71
N ASN A 223 5.95 2.25 17.98
CA ASN A 223 6.22 3.43 18.80
C ASN A 223 7.35 4.28 18.22
N GLU A 224 8.43 3.65 17.77
CA GLU A 224 9.55 4.32 17.11
C GLU A 224 9.13 4.96 15.78
N VAL A 225 8.33 4.27 14.94
CA VAL A 225 7.76 4.83 13.70
C VAL A 225 6.90 6.06 14.02
N VAL A 226 5.91 5.93 14.91
CA VAL A 226 4.98 7.03 15.24
C VAL A 226 5.71 8.24 15.83
N THR A 227 6.71 8.00 16.68
CA THR A 227 7.48 9.06 17.33
C THR A 227 8.38 9.77 16.32
N LEU A 228 9.18 9.03 15.55
CA LEU A 228 10.14 9.61 14.59
C LEU A 228 9.42 10.44 13.51
N HIS A 229 8.29 9.94 13.02
CA HIS A 229 7.55 10.56 11.93
C HIS A 229 6.54 11.63 12.41
N GLY A 230 6.36 11.79 13.72
CA GLY A 230 5.38 12.74 14.27
C GLY A 230 3.95 12.40 13.87
N SER A 231 3.62 11.11 13.76
CA SER A 231 2.37 10.62 13.19
C SER A 231 1.13 10.91 14.03
N ALA A 232 1.29 11.19 15.33
CA ALA A 232 0.19 11.24 16.30
C ALA A 232 -0.99 12.14 15.88
N LYS A 233 -0.71 13.29 15.28
CA LYS A 233 -1.75 14.25 14.84
C LYS A 233 -2.55 13.82 13.61
N ASN A 234 -2.07 12.81 12.89
CA ASN A 234 -2.73 12.28 11.69
C ASN A 234 -3.28 10.85 11.92
N LEU A 235 -3.28 10.37 13.16
CA LEU A 235 -3.95 9.14 13.55
C LEU A 235 -5.38 9.42 14.00
N PRO A 236 -6.29 8.42 13.96
CA PRO A 236 -7.68 8.62 14.34
C PRO A 236 -7.83 9.20 15.76
N LEU A 237 -8.46 10.38 15.85
CA LEU A 237 -8.70 11.07 17.12
C LEU A 237 -9.52 10.23 18.12
N SER A 238 -10.41 9.40 17.59
CA SER A 238 -11.23 8.45 18.37
C SER A 238 -10.37 7.42 19.14
N CYS A 239 -9.14 7.17 18.67
CA CYS A 239 -8.16 6.33 19.34
C CYS A 239 -7.18 7.15 20.17
N THR A 240 -6.56 8.21 19.61
CA THR A 240 -5.50 8.97 20.30
C THR A 240 -5.99 9.75 21.52
N SER A 241 -7.30 10.02 21.61
CA SER A 241 -7.94 10.59 22.81
C SER A 241 -7.99 9.62 24.02
N ARG A 242 -7.80 8.31 23.80
CA ARG A 242 -7.94 7.27 24.83
C ARG A 242 -6.68 6.43 25.02
N LEU A 243 -5.86 6.30 23.98
CA LEU A 243 -4.67 5.46 23.95
C LEU A 243 -3.45 6.26 23.52
N LYS A 244 -2.27 5.76 23.88
CA LYS A 244 -1.00 6.31 23.36
C LYS A 244 -1.01 6.24 21.83
N PRO A 245 -0.51 7.28 21.11
CA PRO A 245 -0.52 7.31 19.65
C PRO A 245 0.10 6.07 18.98
N ALA A 246 1.15 5.50 19.57
CA ALA A 246 1.78 4.26 19.08
C ALA A 246 0.80 3.08 18.97
N LEU A 247 -0.15 2.95 19.90
CA LEU A 247 -1.17 1.92 19.85
C LEU A 247 -2.17 2.18 18.72
N CYS A 248 -2.47 3.44 18.41
CA CYS A 248 -3.37 3.81 17.32
C CYS A 248 -2.79 3.55 15.92
N PHE A 249 -1.53 3.11 15.83
CA PHE A 249 -0.96 2.59 14.58
C PHE A 249 -1.36 1.13 14.32
N PHE A 250 -1.87 0.41 15.33
CA PHE A 250 -2.38 -0.95 15.15
C PHE A 250 -3.88 -0.95 14.81
N PRO A 251 -4.29 -1.62 13.72
CA PRO A 251 -5.68 -1.76 13.30
C PRO A 251 -6.64 -2.21 14.40
N GLN A 252 -6.20 -3.10 15.30
CA GLN A 252 -7.01 -3.63 16.38
C GLN A 252 -7.60 -2.57 17.34
N TYR A 253 -7.01 -1.38 17.40
CA TYR A 253 -7.51 -0.30 18.26
C TYR A 253 -8.30 0.78 17.50
N VAL A 254 -8.34 0.71 16.16
CA VAL A 254 -8.98 1.75 15.33
C VAL A 254 -10.14 1.23 14.50
N VAL A 255 -10.11 -0.03 14.05
CA VAL A 255 -11.10 -0.57 13.08
C VAL A 255 -12.54 -0.49 13.59
N ALA A 256 -12.77 -0.75 14.88
CA ALA A 256 -14.11 -0.68 15.47
C ALA A 256 -14.72 0.74 15.48
N GLN A 257 -13.93 1.79 15.24
CA GLN A 257 -14.38 3.18 15.25
C GLN A 257 -14.50 3.78 13.86
N ILE A 258 -14.03 3.09 12.82
CA ILE A 258 -14.10 3.55 11.44
C ILE A 258 -15.58 3.53 11.02
N ARG A 259 -16.04 4.68 10.48
CA ARG A 259 -17.44 4.84 10.06
C ARG A 259 -17.66 4.44 8.62
N THR A 260 -16.65 4.64 7.78
CA THR A 260 -16.68 4.30 6.36
C THR A 260 -16.57 2.78 6.19
N PRO A 261 -17.38 2.13 5.34
CA PRO A 261 -17.31 0.68 5.17
C PRO A 261 -15.90 0.20 4.80
N LEU A 262 -15.32 -0.66 5.64
CA LEU A 262 -13.97 -1.19 5.51
C LEU A 262 -14.02 -2.71 5.34
N PHE A 263 -13.39 -3.23 4.28
CA PHE A 263 -13.00 -4.63 4.18
C PHE A 263 -11.57 -4.83 4.66
N VAL A 264 -11.36 -5.85 5.48
CA VAL A 264 -10.03 -6.31 5.85
C VAL A 264 -9.81 -7.68 5.21
N LEU A 265 -8.90 -7.73 4.25
CA LEU A 265 -8.36 -8.96 3.71
C LEU A 265 -6.98 -9.18 4.31
N ASN A 266 -6.82 -10.22 5.12
CA ASN A 266 -5.55 -10.52 5.75
C ASN A 266 -5.32 -12.04 5.77
N SER A 267 -4.08 -12.47 5.54
CA SER A 267 -3.73 -13.87 5.81
C SER A 267 -3.81 -14.13 7.31
N ALA A 268 -4.26 -15.32 7.70
CA ALA A 268 -4.20 -15.75 9.09
C ALA A 268 -2.74 -15.82 9.60
N TYR A 269 -1.80 -16.09 8.70
CA TYR A 269 -0.37 -16.16 8.96
C TYR A 269 0.37 -15.22 8.01
N ASP A 270 0.22 -13.91 8.21
CA ASP A 270 0.95 -12.90 7.44
C ASP A 270 2.48 -13.05 7.60
N SER A 271 3.22 -12.98 6.49
CA SER A 271 4.68 -13.21 6.51
C SER A 271 5.45 -12.17 7.31
N TRP A 272 5.03 -10.91 7.29
CA TRP A 272 5.69 -9.87 8.07
C TRP A 272 5.38 -10.02 9.56
N GLN A 273 4.12 -10.27 9.91
CA GLN A 273 3.70 -10.52 11.29
C GLN A 273 4.44 -11.75 11.87
N VAL A 274 4.41 -12.88 11.16
CA VAL A 274 5.03 -14.12 11.63
C VAL A 274 6.55 -14.00 11.70
N SER A 275 7.22 -13.44 10.68
CA SER A 275 8.68 -13.28 10.73
C SER A 275 9.10 -12.37 11.89
N THR A 276 8.38 -11.29 12.16
CA THR A 276 8.71 -10.39 13.26
C THR A 276 8.50 -11.06 14.63
N MET A 277 7.56 -12.01 14.74
CA MET A 277 7.33 -12.78 15.97
C MET A 277 8.29 -13.98 16.15
N LEU A 278 8.76 -14.60 15.07
CA LEU A 278 9.61 -15.81 15.11
C LEU A 278 11.12 -15.48 15.17
N VAL A 279 11.59 -14.48 14.41
CA VAL A 279 13.02 -14.27 14.12
C VAL A 279 13.87 -13.94 15.37
N ARG A 280 13.26 -13.62 16.51
CA ARG A 280 14.00 -13.28 17.73
C ARG A 280 14.10 -14.38 18.78
N PHE A 281 13.58 -15.57 18.48
CA PHE A 281 13.90 -16.75 19.27
C PHE A 281 15.26 -17.29 18.79
N LYS A 282 16.34 -16.88 19.48
CA LYS A 282 17.67 -17.49 19.31
C LYS A 282 17.50 -19.00 19.54
N ASN A 283 17.77 -19.82 18.52
CA ASN A 283 17.73 -21.29 18.49
C ASN A 283 16.56 -21.99 17.78
N LEU A 284 15.71 -21.32 16.98
CA LEU A 284 14.85 -22.07 16.06
C LEU A 284 15.54 -22.27 14.71
N ASP A 285 15.67 -23.53 14.32
CA ASP A 285 16.04 -23.95 12.98
C ASP A 285 15.00 -23.41 11.99
N MET A 286 15.40 -22.39 11.21
CA MET A 286 14.52 -21.70 10.28
C MET A 286 13.96 -22.65 9.21
N HIS A 287 14.61 -23.80 8.99
CA HIS A 287 14.16 -24.84 8.07
C HIS A 287 12.84 -25.48 8.48
N MET A 288 12.54 -25.53 9.77
CA MET A 288 11.30 -26.14 10.30
C MET A 288 10.03 -25.32 9.97
N PHE A 289 10.19 -24.03 9.62
CA PHE A 289 9.09 -23.11 9.28
C PHE A 289 9.02 -22.75 7.80
N LEU A 290 9.96 -23.23 6.96
CA LEU A 290 9.94 -23.02 5.51
C LEU A 290 8.60 -23.44 4.87
N PRO A 291 7.97 -24.58 5.23
CA PRO A 291 6.66 -24.95 4.68
C PRO A 291 5.54 -23.99 5.09
N LEU A 292 5.65 -23.36 6.26
CA LEU A 292 4.70 -22.33 6.73
C LEU A 292 4.94 -20.98 6.06
N LEU A 293 6.13 -20.70 5.52
CA LEU A 293 6.47 -19.43 4.86
C LEU A 293 6.12 -19.45 3.36
N ASP A 294 6.07 -20.62 2.73
CA ASP A 294 5.90 -20.80 1.27
C ASP A 294 4.52 -20.33 0.73
N ASN A 295 3.49 -20.25 1.59
CA ASN A 295 2.15 -19.74 1.22
C ASN A 295 1.87 -18.30 1.68
N LYS A 296 2.87 -17.57 2.21
CA LYS A 296 2.65 -16.25 2.85
C LYS A 296 2.90 -15.09 1.91
N LYS A 297 1.93 -14.79 1.05
CA LYS A 297 1.95 -13.49 0.35
C LYS A 297 1.62 -12.37 1.33
N SER A 298 2.50 -11.39 1.46
CA SER A 298 2.21 -10.13 2.17
C SER A 298 1.27 -9.21 1.38
N CYS A 299 0.88 -9.59 0.16
CA CYS A 299 -0.10 -8.92 -0.68
C CYS A 299 -0.84 -9.97 -1.51
N PHE A 300 -2.16 -9.99 -1.47
CA PHE A 300 -2.91 -10.83 -2.37
C PHE A 300 -2.91 -10.19 -3.76
N ILE A 301 -2.31 -10.88 -4.75
CA ILE A 301 -2.58 -10.58 -6.16
C ILE A 301 -4.00 -11.08 -6.42
N LEU A 302 -5.02 -10.35 -5.97
CA LEU A 302 -6.43 -10.74 -5.99
C LEU A 302 -6.83 -11.29 -7.37
N PRO A 303 -6.97 -12.62 -7.58
CA PRO A 303 -7.39 -13.18 -8.86
C PRO A 303 -8.77 -13.85 -8.75
N THR A 304 -9.46 -13.80 -7.61
CA THR A 304 -10.59 -14.70 -7.30
C THR A 304 -11.85 -13.94 -6.91
N VAL A 305 -12.50 -13.48 -7.98
CA VAL A 305 -13.92 -13.27 -8.32
C VAL A 305 -15.03 -13.87 -7.40
N GLY A 306 -14.74 -14.77 -6.45
CA GLY A 306 -15.77 -15.48 -5.67
C GLY A 306 -16.14 -14.83 -4.32
N ILE A 307 -15.15 -14.60 -3.45
CA ILE A 307 -15.41 -14.21 -2.04
C ILE A 307 -15.76 -12.72 -1.91
N MET A 308 -15.15 -11.86 -2.73
CA MET A 308 -15.50 -10.43 -2.72
C MET A 308 -16.90 -10.15 -3.28
N ARG A 309 -17.40 -10.96 -4.24
CA ARG A 309 -18.72 -10.75 -4.86
C ARG A 309 -19.89 -10.90 -3.90
N LYS A 310 -19.82 -11.82 -2.93
CA LYS A 310 -20.93 -12.07 -1.99
C LYS A 310 -20.97 -11.09 -0.81
N ILE A 311 -19.89 -10.35 -0.53
CA ILE A 311 -19.81 -9.45 0.63
C ILE A 311 -19.72 -7.97 0.23
N PHE A 312 -19.20 -7.60 -0.97
CA PHE A 312 -18.78 -6.21 -1.22
C PHE A 312 -19.42 -5.43 -2.38
N ILE A 313 -20.15 -6.06 -3.30
CA ILE A 313 -20.36 -5.48 -4.65
C ILE A 313 -21.83 -5.21 -4.98
N ALA A 314 -22.51 -4.49 -4.10
CA ALA A 314 -23.53 -3.53 -4.52
C ALA A 314 -22.93 -2.14 -4.29
N TRP A 315 -22.64 -1.41 -5.38
CA TRP A 315 -22.27 0.00 -5.35
C TRP A 315 -23.53 0.83 -5.52
#